data_AF-A0A845ZCQ8-F1
#
_entry.id   AF-A0A845ZCQ8-F1
#
_cell.length_a   1.000
_cell.length_b   1.000
_cell.length_c   1.000
_cell.angle_alpha   90.00
_cell.angle_beta   90.00
_cell.angle_gamma   90.00
#
_symmetry.space_group_name_H-M   'P 1'
#
loop_
_entity.id
_entity.type
_entity.pdbx_description
1 polymer ?
#
loop_
_entity_poly.entity_id
_entity_poly.type
_entity_poly.pdbx_seq_one_letter_code
_entity_poly.pdbx_strand_id
1 'polypeptide(L)'
;MLGTHENFLVCDEKFAFVGSHNFLASGEESLEREVGILTSDSEIIQGLINRFDDGEGLDESEIHRRFAASVKSLDEVEYLPGVIDESEMEFRDFSMVVHEDEEEEEEVEYLPGVVDENEMEFQNISMMVDEEEEEEEESQEPVVSAEEFLRRYSEGELDFTGINLSGADLSGKSFSGSKLNLSNANFNAANLSGASFESANLTGAKFRDADLSKSKLNSANLSEAKLINTNLCEADLSSANLSQAKLINTDLSKARMYSTNLEKVKFRNVNLSQTFLCLVNFTKSNLSGINFSQAKIPIDSNNSNFSGANLTKANFSGLFLRNTDFTNADLSQANLSKANLLNGNFAGANLEMVKMNQALCSEATVFPEGFNYTKLGIYFIAPNVSLRGVNLSGTDLRGVNLNGADLREANLDGAILNKTDLRYANLSRSTLKDANLREAKLNAAELTKADLRSVLNYPRNLSNSSILIPESYNSSRLTSVKI
;
A
#
# COMPACT_ATOMS: atom_id res chain seq x y z
N MET A 1 -21.79 -2.98 12.50
CA MET A 1 -22.78 -2.36 11.59
C MET A 1 -24.16 -2.84 12.00
N LEU A 2 -25.00 -1.94 12.51
CA LEU A 2 -26.44 -2.14 12.66
C LEU A 2 -27.11 -1.13 11.72
N GLY A 3 -28.08 -1.55 10.92
CA GLY A 3 -28.82 -0.63 10.08
C GLY A 3 -29.87 -1.29 9.20
N THR A 4 -31.10 -0.79 9.30
CA THR A 4 -32.05 -0.77 8.17
C THR A 4 -32.33 0.70 7.83
N HIS A 5 -32.11 1.02 6.57
CA HIS A 5 -32.46 2.22 5.79
C HIS A 5 -32.48 3.60 6.51
N GLU A 6 -31.46 4.39 6.12
CA GLU A 6 -31.38 5.87 6.13
C GLU A 6 -30.70 6.59 7.29
N ASN A 7 -30.05 5.88 8.22
CA ASN A 7 -28.98 6.45 9.03
C ASN A 7 -27.92 5.38 9.33
N PHE A 8 -26.63 5.73 9.25
CA PHE A 8 -25.53 4.80 9.60
C PHE A 8 -24.78 5.32 10.81
N LEU A 9 -24.66 4.46 11.82
CA LEU A 9 -23.74 4.63 12.94
C LEU A 9 -22.57 3.66 12.74
N VAL A 10 -21.35 4.20 12.58
CA VAL A 10 -20.12 3.39 12.57
C VAL A 10 -19.35 3.71 13.84
N CYS A 11 -19.19 2.71 14.71
CA CYS A 11 -18.42 2.83 15.94
C CYS A 11 -17.30 1.78 16.00
N ASP A 12 -16.13 2.21 16.46
CA ASP A 12 -15.03 1.37 16.98
C ASP A 12 -14.64 1.89 18.38
N GLU A 13 -13.74 1.22 19.11
CA GLU A 13 -13.36 1.53 20.50
C GLU A 13 -12.90 2.98 20.76
N LYS A 14 -12.64 3.76 19.70
CA LYS A 14 -12.12 5.14 19.77
C LYS A 14 -12.86 6.16 18.89
N PHE A 15 -13.92 5.76 18.19
CA PHE A 15 -14.53 6.62 17.16
C PHE A 15 -16.01 6.32 16.96
N ALA A 16 -16.86 7.37 16.88
CA ALA A 16 -18.28 7.25 16.56
C ALA A 16 -18.67 8.24 15.45
N PHE A 17 -19.24 7.71 14.37
CA PHE A 17 -19.67 8.46 13.18
C PHE A 17 -21.20 8.48 13.07
N VAL A 18 -21.81 9.67 12.92
CA VAL A 18 -23.25 9.85 12.73
C VAL A 18 -23.49 10.66 11.45
N GLY A 19 -24.03 10.04 10.41
CA GLY A 19 -24.55 10.75 9.25
C GLY A 19 -26.03 11.06 9.41
N SER A 20 -26.46 12.32 9.20
CA SER A 20 -27.88 12.69 9.10
C SER A 20 -28.14 13.56 7.88
N HIS A 21 -29.19 13.27 7.12
CA HIS A 21 -29.76 14.20 6.14
C HIS A 21 -30.70 15.19 6.84
N ASN A 22 -30.46 16.49 6.72
CA ASN A 22 -31.42 17.52 7.13
C ASN A 22 -32.15 18.08 5.90
N PHE A 23 -33.48 17.96 5.87
CA PHE A 23 -34.34 18.74 4.99
C PHE A 23 -34.84 19.98 5.74
N LEU A 24 -34.45 21.17 5.29
CA LEU A 24 -35.12 22.41 5.71
C LEU A 24 -36.40 22.61 4.88
N ALA A 25 -37.47 23.09 5.51
CA ALA A 25 -38.81 23.26 4.93
C ALA A 25 -38.91 24.40 3.88
N SER A 26 -37.82 24.81 3.26
CA SER A 26 -37.77 25.96 2.34
C SER A 26 -36.97 25.68 1.07
N GLY A 27 -37.16 24.52 0.43
CA GLY A 27 -36.88 24.32 -1.01
C GLY A 27 -35.48 24.61 -1.57
N GLU A 28 -34.50 24.96 -0.76
CA GLU A 28 -33.10 25.15 -1.14
C GLU A 28 -32.25 24.02 -0.55
N GLU A 29 -31.42 23.39 -1.39
CA GLU A 29 -30.52 22.30 -1.01
C GLU A 29 -29.51 22.80 0.04
N SER A 30 -29.48 22.16 1.21
CA SER A 30 -28.44 22.43 2.21
C SER A 30 -27.16 21.67 1.87
N LEU A 31 -26.01 22.30 2.06
CA LEU A 31 -24.70 21.66 1.97
C LEU A 31 -24.64 20.49 2.94
N GLU A 32 -24.39 19.28 2.42
CA GLU A 32 -24.11 18.09 3.22
C GLU A 32 -23.01 18.42 4.25
N ARG A 33 -23.33 18.30 5.54
CA ARG A 33 -22.35 18.39 6.61
C ARG A 33 -22.33 17.09 7.37
N GLU A 34 -21.25 16.34 7.18
CA GLU A 34 -20.91 15.19 7.99
C GLU A 34 -20.40 15.68 9.35
N VAL A 35 -20.91 15.12 10.44
CA VAL A 35 -20.45 15.45 11.81
C VAL A 35 -19.89 14.18 12.43
N GLY A 36 -18.57 14.12 12.59
CA GLY A 36 -17.87 13.06 13.31
C GLY A 36 -17.54 13.49 14.74
N ILE A 37 -17.64 12.56 15.70
CA ILE A 37 -17.17 12.78 17.08
C ILE A 37 -16.05 11.78 17.36
N LEU A 38 -14.84 12.29 17.59
CA LEU A 38 -13.72 11.49 18.08
C LEU A 38 -13.84 11.38 19.60
N THR A 39 -14.27 10.22 20.11
CA THR A 39 -14.38 9.97 21.55
C THR A 39 -14.13 8.51 21.88
N SER A 40 -13.48 8.26 23.01
CA SER A 40 -13.30 6.93 23.62
C SER A 40 -14.16 6.75 24.88
N ASP A 41 -15.08 7.68 25.15
CA ASP A 41 -15.95 7.63 26.32
C ASP A 41 -17.14 6.69 26.06
N SER A 42 -17.19 5.59 26.82
CA SER A 42 -18.20 4.55 26.67
C SER A 42 -19.62 5.01 27.00
N GLU A 43 -19.80 6.00 27.88
CA GLU A 43 -21.14 6.53 28.19
C GLU A 43 -21.68 7.38 27.02
N ILE A 44 -20.80 8.14 26.36
CA ILE A 44 -21.15 8.93 25.17
C ILE A 44 -21.51 8.00 24.01
N ILE A 45 -20.70 6.96 23.79
CA ILE A 45 -20.95 5.95 22.74
C ILE A 45 -22.27 5.23 23.00
N GLN A 46 -22.53 4.79 24.24
CA GLN A 46 -23.78 4.10 24.58
C GLN A 46 -25.00 5.02 24.47
N GLY A 47 -24.86 6.31 24.82
CA GLY A 47 -25.91 7.30 24.64
C GLY A 47 -26.25 7.57 23.16
N LEU A 48 -25.25 7.54 22.27
CA LEU A 48 -25.43 7.66 20.82
C LEU A 48 -26.15 6.43 20.25
N ILE A 49 -25.81 5.23 20.72
CA ILE A 49 -26.47 3.98 20.32
C ILE A 49 -27.94 3.98 20.76
N ASN A 50 -28.22 4.32 22.03
CA ASN A 50 -29.59 4.32 22.56
C ASN A 50 -30.49 5.36 21.85
N ARG A 51 -29.92 6.49 21.41
CA ARG A 51 -30.60 7.51 20.60
C ARG A 51 -31.02 7.02 19.20
N PHE A 52 -30.37 5.99 18.67
CA PHE A 52 -30.64 5.44 17.35
C PHE A 52 -31.77 4.40 17.35
N ASP A 53 -32.01 3.75 18.48
CA ASP A 53 -33.03 2.69 18.61
C ASP A 53 -34.44 3.23 18.93
N ASP A 54 -34.57 4.39 19.56
CA ASP A 54 -35.87 4.98 19.91
C ASP A 54 -36.36 5.93 18.80
N GLY A 55 -37.13 5.39 17.85
CA GLY A 55 -37.67 6.09 16.67
C GLY A 55 -38.75 7.16 16.92
N GLU A 56 -38.63 8.00 17.95
CA GLU A 56 -39.50 9.18 18.14
C GLU A 56 -38.78 10.47 17.77
N GLY A 57 -39.40 11.24 16.86
CA GLY A 57 -38.91 12.54 16.41
C GLY A 57 -38.86 13.55 17.56
N LEU A 58 -37.66 14.04 17.86
CA LEU A 58 -37.41 15.03 18.90
C LEU A 58 -37.45 16.46 18.35
N ASP A 59 -38.04 17.36 19.14
CA ASP A 59 -38.12 18.82 18.90
C ASP A 59 -36.72 19.46 18.89
N GLU A 60 -36.44 20.19 17.81
CA GLU A 60 -35.21 20.93 17.50
C GLU A 60 -34.73 21.82 18.66
N SER A 61 -35.68 22.31 19.47
CA SER A 61 -35.46 23.22 20.61
C SER A 61 -34.84 22.54 21.84
N GLU A 62 -35.02 21.22 21.99
CA GLU A 62 -34.42 20.44 23.08
C GLU A 62 -33.02 19.93 22.69
N ILE A 63 -32.80 19.67 21.39
CA ILE A 63 -31.50 19.31 20.81
C ILE A 63 -30.50 20.44 20.99
N HIS A 64 -30.85 21.67 20.62
CA HIS A 64 -29.97 22.84 20.76
C HIS A 64 -29.60 23.13 22.22
N ARG A 65 -30.56 22.97 23.15
CA ARG A 65 -30.37 23.30 24.57
C ARG A 65 -29.40 22.33 25.27
N ARG A 66 -29.41 21.06 24.87
CA ARG A 66 -28.54 20.02 25.46
C ARG A 66 -27.18 19.90 24.77
N PHE A 67 -27.08 20.18 23.47
CA PHE A 67 -25.78 20.25 22.77
C PHE A 67 -24.92 21.44 23.24
N ALA A 68 -25.53 22.60 23.47
CA ALA A 68 -24.82 23.79 23.95
C ALA A 68 -24.20 23.63 25.35
N ALA A 69 -24.70 22.70 26.17
CA ALA A 69 -24.21 22.49 27.53
C ALA A 69 -22.97 21.57 27.61
N SER A 70 -22.72 20.74 26.59
CA SER A 70 -21.63 19.76 26.56
C SER A 70 -20.50 20.10 25.59
N VAL A 71 -20.67 21.14 24.78
CA VAL A 71 -19.66 21.63 23.83
C VAL A 71 -18.94 22.83 24.44
N LYS A 72 -17.69 22.65 24.90
CA LYS A 72 -16.75 23.78 24.92
C LYS A 72 -16.39 24.08 23.48
N SER A 73 -17.10 25.06 22.91
CA SER A 73 -16.83 25.77 21.65
C SER A 73 -16.34 24.91 20.48
N LEU A 74 -17.26 24.48 19.62
CA LEU A 74 -16.99 24.24 18.19
C LEU A 74 -17.62 25.37 17.38
N ASP A 75 -17.28 26.61 17.75
CA ASP A 75 -17.44 27.78 16.88
C ASP A 75 -16.04 28.16 16.42
N GLU A 76 -15.56 27.44 15.41
CA GLU A 76 -14.87 27.97 14.24
C GLU A 76 -14.34 26.77 13.44
N VAL A 77 -14.60 26.83 12.15
CA VAL A 77 -14.02 25.95 11.15
C VAL A 77 -12.50 26.12 11.22
N GLU A 78 -11.78 25.26 11.95
CA GLU A 78 -10.34 25.12 11.75
C GLU A 78 -10.11 24.37 10.43
N TYR A 79 -10.07 25.15 9.36
CA TYR A 79 -9.11 24.91 8.30
C TYR A 79 -7.72 24.88 8.95
N LEU A 80 -7.04 23.74 8.93
CA LEU A 80 -5.59 23.70 9.08
C LEU A 80 -4.96 23.25 7.75
N PRO A 81 -4.55 24.20 6.89
CA PRO A 81 -3.50 23.97 5.92
C PRO A 81 -2.16 23.97 6.68
N GLY A 82 -1.28 23.02 6.35
CA GLY A 82 0.02 22.86 6.99
C GLY A 82 1.00 24.00 6.72
N VAL A 83 1.99 24.15 7.62
CA VAL A 83 3.38 24.57 7.39
C VAL A 83 4.12 24.34 8.73
N ILE A 84 5.19 23.54 8.74
CA ILE A 84 6.29 23.76 9.70
C ILE A 84 7.28 24.62 8.93
N ASP A 85 7.49 25.84 9.44
CA ASP A 85 8.40 26.86 8.93
C ASP A 85 9.76 26.67 9.60
N GLU A 86 10.80 26.70 8.78
CA GLU A 86 12.20 26.81 9.18
C GLU A 86 12.51 28.29 9.44
N SER A 87 12.52 28.75 10.70
CA SER A 87 13.39 29.87 11.13
C SER A 87 13.24 30.18 12.63
N GLU A 88 14.36 30.57 13.24
CA GLU A 88 14.54 31.04 14.63
C GLU A 88 14.79 30.00 15.73
N MET A 89 15.93 29.30 15.62
CA MET A 89 16.74 28.97 16.81
C MET A 89 17.77 30.09 17.00
N GLU A 90 17.52 30.99 17.96
CA GLU A 90 18.45 32.04 18.34
C GLU A 90 19.75 31.49 18.94
N PHE A 91 20.84 32.13 18.52
CA PHE A 91 22.18 32.05 19.05
C PHE A 91 22.25 32.07 20.59
N ARG A 92 22.96 31.09 21.16
CA ARG A 92 23.75 31.29 22.37
C ARG A 92 25.16 30.78 22.15
N ASP A 93 26.09 31.74 22.13
CA ASP A 93 27.53 31.57 22.28
C ASP A 93 27.87 30.56 23.37
N PHE A 94 28.60 29.51 23.00
CA PHE A 94 29.62 28.90 23.86
C PHE A 94 30.80 28.49 22.99
N SER A 95 31.89 29.24 23.16
CA SER A 95 33.24 28.88 22.75
C SER A 95 33.67 27.57 23.41
N MET A 96 34.18 26.60 22.64
CA MET A 96 35.44 25.90 22.92
C MET A 96 35.70 24.75 21.92
N VAL A 97 36.75 24.96 21.13
CA VAL A 97 37.82 24.00 20.75
C VAL A 97 37.38 22.59 20.35
N VAL A 98 37.52 22.29 19.05
CA VAL A 98 37.75 20.92 18.58
C VAL A 98 39.07 20.90 17.82
N HIS A 99 39.96 20.04 18.30
CA HIS A 99 41.20 19.66 17.65
C HIS A 99 40.92 18.97 16.32
N GLU A 100 41.72 19.34 15.31
CA GLU A 100 41.94 18.60 14.08
C GLU A 100 42.39 17.16 14.42
N ASP A 101 41.81 16.18 13.73
CA ASP A 101 42.51 14.96 13.33
C ASP A 101 41.87 14.47 12.02
N GLU A 102 42.66 14.62 10.96
CA GLU A 102 42.48 14.07 9.62
C GLU A 102 42.90 12.61 9.64
N GLU A 103 42.13 11.70 9.02
CA GLU A 103 42.72 10.49 8.44
C GLU A 103 42.16 10.30 7.03
N GLU A 104 43.08 10.46 6.09
CA GLU A 104 43.01 10.17 4.67
C GLU A 104 42.88 8.66 4.44
N GLU A 105 42.03 8.23 3.50
CA GLU A 105 42.25 6.94 2.82
C GLU A 105 42.30 7.17 1.31
N GLU A 106 43.39 6.64 0.75
CA GLU A 106 44.00 6.95 -0.53
C GLU A 106 43.18 6.49 -1.75
N GLU A 107 43.21 7.35 -2.79
CA GLU A 107 42.87 7.03 -4.17
C GLU A 107 43.83 5.96 -4.73
N VAL A 108 43.29 4.91 -5.35
CA VAL A 108 44.08 4.03 -6.22
C VAL A 108 43.73 4.30 -7.68
N GLU A 109 44.65 4.97 -8.37
CA GLU A 109 44.68 5.15 -9.82
C GLU A 109 44.62 3.79 -10.57
N TYR A 110 43.71 3.67 -11.53
CA TYR A 110 43.90 2.75 -12.67
C TYR A 110 43.61 3.49 -13.97
N LEU A 111 44.66 3.64 -14.78
CA LEU A 111 44.62 4.11 -16.17
C LEU A 111 45.23 3.02 -17.09
N PRO A 112 44.96 3.03 -18.40
CA PRO A 112 44.10 2.02 -19.04
C PRO A 112 44.82 1.16 -20.09
N GLY A 113 44.23 0.04 -20.52
CA GLY A 113 44.77 -0.69 -21.66
C GLY A 113 44.04 -1.97 -22.10
N VAL A 114 43.15 -1.81 -23.09
CA VAL A 114 42.88 -2.70 -24.25
C VAL A 114 42.42 -4.15 -23.99
N VAL A 115 41.11 -4.41 -24.18
CA VAL A 115 40.55 -5.62 -24.85
C VAL A 115 39.20 -5.19 -25.48
N ASP A 116 39.19 -4.90 -26.78
CA ASP A 116 38.70 -5.74 -27.88
C ASP A 116 37.21 -6.13 -27.80
N GLU A 117 36.46 -5.68 -28.80
CA GLU A 117 35.03 -5.93 -28.99
C GLU A 117 34.81 -7.42 -29.25
N ASN A 118 34.09 -8.12 -28.36
CA ASN A 118 33.16 -9.22 -28.67
C ASN A 118 32.50 -9.74 -27.38
N GLU A 119 31.19 -9.91 -27.45
CA GLU A 119 30.31 -10.72 -26.58
C GLU A 119 30.91 -11.27 -25.28
N MET A 120 30.57 -10.64 -24.15
CA MET A 120 30.48 -11.35 -22.87
C MET A 120 29.11 -11.11 -22.25
N GLU A 121 28.40 -12.23 -22.09
CA GLU A 121 27.25 -12.37 -21.21
C GLU A 121 27.56 -11.71 -19.86
N PHE A 122 26.72 -10.76 -19.43
CA PHE A 122 26.67 -10.35 -18.03
C PHE A 122 26.04 -11.49 -17.21
N GLN A 123 26.74 -12.62 -17.09
CA GLN A 123 26.50 -13.58 -16.04
C GLN A 123 27.18 -13.09 -14.76
N ASN A 124 26.37 -12.91 -13.72
CA ASN A 124 26.74 -13.16 -12.33
C ASN A 124 27.97 -12.44 -11.76
N ILE A 125 27.96 -11.10 -11.75
CA ILE A 125 28.79 -10.33 -10.80
C ILE A 125 27.89 -9.35 -10.05
N SER A 126 27.01 -9.91 -9.21
CA SER A 126 26.42 -9.25 -8.02
C SER A 126 25.56 -10.32 -7.32
N MET A 127 26.25 -11.34 -6.81
CA MET A 127 25.75 -12.37 -5.89
C MET A 127 26.97 -12.85 -5.10
N MET A 128 27.51 -11.99 -4.23
CA MET A 128 28.60 -12.34 -3.32
C MET A 128 28.22 -11.98 -1.87
N VAL A 129 26.96 -12.20 -1.51
CA VAL A 129 26.50 -12.04 -0.12
C VAL A 129 25.59 -13.22 0.23
N ASP A 130 26.04 -13.99 1.23
CA ASP A 130 25.37 -15.07 1.96
C ASP A 130 25.10 -16.39 1.20
N GLU A 131 26.17 -17.15 0.89
CA GLU A 131 26.14 -18.62 0.79
C GLU A 131 26.33 -19.27 2.19
N GLU A 132 25.61 -18.80 3.20
CA GLU A 132 25.47 -19.58 4.42
C GLU A 132 24.38 -20.64 4.20
N GLU A 133 24.78 -21.77 3.61
CA GLU A 133 24.13 -23.05 3.87
C GLU A 133 24.23 -23.30 5.38
N GLU A 134 23.29 -22.73 6.14
CA GLU A 134 23.12 -23.09 7.54
C GLU A 134 22.74 -24.57 7.59
N GLU A 135 23.71 -25.41 7.94
CA GLU A 135 23.48 -26.76 8.45
C GLU A 135 22.56 -26.62 9.69
N GLU A 136 21.26 -26.82 9.51
CA GLU A 136 20.33 -26.81 10.64
C GLU A 136 20.58 -28.06 11.49
N GLU A 137 20.98 -27.88 12.74
CA GLU A 137 21.01 -28.95 13.73
C GLU A 137 19.63 -29.62 13.81
N GLU A 138 19.59 -30.93 13.51
CA GLU A 138 18.44 -31.80 13.77
C GLU A 138 18.06 -31.69 15.25
N SER A 139 16.79 -31.39 15.54
CA SER A 139 16.33 -31.27 16.92
C SER A 139 16.52 -32.59 17.65
N GLN A 140 17.23 -32.58 18.78
CA GLN A 140 17.39 -33.76 19.63
C GLN A 140 16.13 -34.10 20.45
N GLU A 141 15.09 -33.27 20.39
CA GLU A 141 13.83 -33.53 21.07
C GLU A 141 13.05 -34.67 20.40
N PRO A 142 12.42 -35.56 21.19
CA PRO A 142 11.63 -36.66 20.65
C PRO A 142 10.41 -36.12 19.89
N VAL A 143 10.15 -36.68 18.71
CA VAL A 143 8.99 -36.33 17.90
C VAL A 143 7.71 -36.68 18.68
N VAL A 144 6.83 -35.69 18.83
CA VAL A 144 5.51 -35.81 19.45
C VAL A 144 4.49 -36.08 18.33
N SER A 145 3.67 -37.13 18.48
CA SER A 145 2.58 -37.42 17.55
C SER A 145 1.52 -36.31 17.56
N ALA A 146 0.85 -36.09 16.43
CA ALA A 146 -0.26 -35.15 16.32
C ALA A 146 -1.37 -35.43 17.36
N GLU A 147 -1.68 -36.70 17.64
CA GLU A 147 -2.70 -37.10 18.62
C GLU A 147 -2.34 -36.65 20.03
N GLU A 148 -1.08 -36.84 20.44
CA GLU A 148 -0.61 -36.44 21.77
C GLU A 148 -0.60 -34.92 21.93
N PHE A 149 -0.17 -34.20 20.90
CA PHE A 149 -0.24 -32.73 20.88
C PHE A 149 -1.70 -32.24 21.01
N LEU A 150 -2.61 -32.81 20.22
CA LEU A 150 -4.03 -32.47 20.26
C LEU A 150 -4.67 -32.78 21.62
N ARG A 151 -4.28 -33.89 22.25
CA ARG A 151 -4.74 -34.25 23.60
C ARG A 151 -4.31 -33.20 24.61
N ARG A 152 -3.01 -32.88 24.67
CA ARG A 152 -2.44 -31.85 25.57
C ARG A 152 -3.09 -30.49 25.37
N TYR A 153 -3.25 -30.06 24.11
CA TYR A 153 -3.94 -28.82 23.78
C TYR A 153 -5.41 -28.81 24.26
N SER A 154 -6.13 -29.92 24.08
CA SER A 154 -7.52 -30.05 24.56
C SER A 154 -7.65 -30.06 26.08
N GLU A 155 -6.59 -30.45 26.79
CA GLU A 155 -6.51 -30.41 28.26
C GLU A 155 -6.16 -29.01 28.79
N GLY A 156 -5.97 -28.04 27.90
CA GLY A 156 -5.71 -26.64 28.24
C GLY A 156 -4.22 -26.28 28.34
N GLU A 157 -3.33 -27.18 27.93
CA GLU A 157 -1.93 -26.83 27.75
C GLU A 157 -1.77 -25.86 26.57
N LEU A 158 -1.08 -24.75 26.79
CA LEU A 158 -0.88 -23.69 25.81
C LEU A 158 0.59 -23.33 25.60
N ASP A 159 1.50 -23.92 26.38
CA ASP A 159 2.93 -23.73 26.23
C ASP A 159 3.57 -24.99 25.68
N PHE A 160 3.94 -24.92 24.41
CA PHE A 160 4.59 -25.97 23.64
C PHE A 160 5.92 -25.45 23.08
N THR A 161 6.60 -24.58 23.83
CA THR A 161 7.92 -24.07 23.45
C THR A 161 8.86 -25.23 23.10
N GLY A 162 9.50 -25.16 21.94
CA GLY A 162 10.48 -26.15 21.47
C GLY A 162 9.90 -27.48 21.01
N ILE A 163 8.57 -27.67 21.05
CA ILE A 163 7.96 -28.98 20.75
C ILE A 163 8.39 -29.48 19.37
N ASN A 164 8.73 -30.77 19.30
CA ASN A 164 9.01 -31.41 18.03
C ASN A 164 7.75 -32.05 17.43
N LEU A 165 7.18 -31.40 16.41
CA LEU A 165 6.03 -31.83 15.62
C LEU A 165 6.44 -32.13 14.17
N SER A 166 7.70 -32.52 13.94
CA SER A 166 8.19 -32.82 12.60
C SER A 166 7.36 -33.94 11.96
N GLY A 167 6.89 -33.73 10.73
CA GLY A 167 6.05 -34.68 9.99
C GLY A 167 4.62 -34.84 10.52
N ALA A 168 4.20 -34.06 11.51
CA ALA A 168 2.85 -34.16 12.06
C ALA A 168 1.79 -33.70 11.02
N ASP A 169 0.65 -34.37 11.00
CA ASP A 169 -0.53 -33.92 10.25
C ASP A 169 -1.49 -33.17 11.18
N LEU A 170 -1.50 -31.85 11.05
CA LEU A 170 -2.40 -30.94 11.75
C LEU A 170 -3.28 -30.16 10.76
N SER A 171 -3.48 -30.71 9.55
CA SER A 171 -4.26 -30.06 8.51
C SER A 171 -5.68 -29.74 8.95
N GLY A 172 -6.13 -28.52 8.63
CA GLY A 172 -7.46 -27.99 8.94
C GLY A 172 -7.77 -27.84 10.44
N LYS A 173 -6.82 -28.11 11.34
CA LYS A 173 -7.04 -27.98 12.79
C LYS A 173 -7.00 -26.52 13.23
N SER A 174 -7.75 -26.19 14.28
CA SER A 174 -7.84 -24.82 14.78
C SER A 174 -7.13 -24.69 16.12
N PHE A 175 -6.04 -23.94 16.12
CA PHE A 175 -5.22 -23.58 17.27
C PHE A 175 -5.23 -22.05 17.41
N SER A 176 -6.36 -21.51 17.87
CA SER A 176 -6.56 -20.06 17.96
C SER A 176 -6.31 -19.56 19.38
N GLY A 177 -5.50 -18.52 19.51
CA GLY A 177 -5.38 -17.79 20.76
C GLY A 177 -4.01 -17.18 20.98
N SER A 178 -3.99 -15.91 21.43
CA SER A 178 -2.77 -15.15 21.74
C SER A 178 -1.88 -15.75 22.83
N LYS A 179 -2.41 -16.73 23.58
CA LYS A 179 -1.68 -17.44 24.64
C LYS A 179 -0.99 -18.71 24.15
N LEU A 180 -1.30 -19.19 22.94
CA LEU A 180 -0.66 -20.38 22.39
C LEU A 180 0.79 -20.07 22.05
N ASN A 181 1.71 -20.71 22.75
CA ASN A 181 3.14 -20.57 22.57
C ASN A 181 3.71 -21.83 21.91
N LEU A 182 4.14 -21.67 20.66
CA LEU A 182 4.82 -22.65 19.83
C LEU A 182 6.19 -22.08 19.40
N SER A 183 6.77 -21.18 20.19
CA SER A 183 8.09 -20.62 19.88
C SER A 183 9.14 -21.73 19.84
N ASN A 184 10.06 -21.65 18.88
CA ASN A 184 11.09 -22.64 18.59
C ASN A 184 10.57 -24.06 18.28
N ALA A 185 9.25 -24.23 18.06
CA ALA A 185 8.71 -25.52 17.68
C ALA A 185 9.28 -25.99 16.33
N ASN A 186 9.47 -27.31 16.20
CA ASN A 186 9.91 -27.94 14.97
C ASN A 186 8.69 -28.50 14.21
N PHE A 187 8.33 -27.87 13.10
CA PHE A 187 7.28 -28.30 12.16
C PHE A 187 7.87 -28.78 10.84
N ASN A 188 9.14 -29.18 10.79
CA ASN A 188 9.76 -29.65 9.56
C ASN A 188 8.96 -30.81 8.95
N ALA A 189 8.68 -30.76 7.65
CA ALA A 189 7.86 -31.70 6.90
C ALA A 189 6.42 -31.89 7.42
N ALA A 190 5.93 -31.03 8.32
CA ALA A 190 4.56 -31.12 8.84
C ALA A 190 3.53 -30.69 7.78
N ASN A 191 2.36 -31.32 7.82
CA ASN A 191 1.19 -30.88 7.08
C ASN A 191 0.32 -29.99 7.98
N LEU A 192 0.37 -28.69 7.72
CA LEU A 192 -0.37 -27.64 8.42
C LEU A 192 -1.39 -26.96 7.48
N SER A 193 -1.69 -27.58 6.33
CA SER A 193 -2.55 -26.98 5.32
C SER A 193 -3.94 -26.66 5.89
N GLY A 194 -4.40 -25.42 5.70
CA GLY A 194 -5.67 -24.93 6.22
C GLY A 194 -5.77 -24.83 7.76
N ALA A 195 -4.70 -25.12 8.49
CA ALA A 195 -4.70 -24.98 9.95
C ALA A 195 -4.81 -23.51 10.38
N SER A 196 -5.40 -23.27 11.55
CA SER A 196 -5.47 -21.94 12.14
C SER A 196 -4.47 -21.82 13.28
N PHE A 197 -3.59 -20.82 13.19
CA PHE A 197 -2.63 -20.39 14.21
C PHE A 197 -2.83 -18.89 14.51
N GLU A 198 -4.07 -18.41 14.40
CA GLU A 198 -4.43 -17.01 14.60
C GLU A 198 -3.91 -16.50 15.95
N SER A 199 -3.14 -15.40 15.89
CA SER A 199 -2.48 -14.76 17.03
C SER A 199 -1.47 -15.63 17.81
N ALA A 200 -1.13 -16.82 17.34
CA ALA A 200 -0.19 -17.70 18.04
C ALA A 200 1.25 -17.14 18.02
N ASN A 201 2.05 -17.52 19.03
CA ASN A 201 3.49 -17.26 19.04
C ASN A 201 4.24 -18.42 18.38
N LEU A 202 4.82 -18.19 17.22
CA LEU A 202 5.63 -19.11 16.41
C LEU A 202 7.06 -18.55 16.22
N THR A 203 7.52 -17.69 17.14
CA THR A 203 8.86 -17.08 17.08
C THR A 203 9.93 -18.15 16.96
N GLY A 204 10.83 -18.03 15.98
CA GLY A 204 11.94 -18.98 15.77
C GLY A 204 11.51 -20.39 15.36
N ALA A 205 10.22 -20.64 15.08
CA ALA A 205 9.75 -21.97 14.67
C ALA A 205 10.35 -22.39 13.31
N LYS A 206 10.57 -23.70 13.16
CA LYS A 206 11.18 -24.31 11.97
C LYS A 206 10.11 -24.96 11.10
N PHE A 207 10.07 -24.63 9.82
CA PHE A 207 9.04 -25.10 8.86
C PHE A 207 9.65 -25.67 7.58
N ARG A 208 10.84 -26.26 7.66
CA ARG A 208 11.52 -26.80 6.49
C ARG A 208 10.63 -27.84 5.80
N ASP A 209 10.38 -27.68 4.50
CA ASP A 209 9.53 -28.58 3.70
C ASP A 209 8.08 -28.75 4.22
N ALA A 210 7.61 -27.84 5.08
CA ALA A 210 6.25 -27.89 5.63
C ALA A 210 5.20 -27.34 4.65
N ASP A 211 3.97 -27.84 4.73
CA ASP A 211 2.81 -27.32 4.00
C ASP A 211 1.92 -26.46 4.91
N LEU A 212 1.98 -25.14 4.76
CA LEU A 212 1.09 -24.15 5.40
C LEU A 212 0.09 -23.54 4.40
N SER A 213 -0.17 -24.18 3.26
CA SER A 213 -1.09 -23.63 2.27
C SER A 213 -2.47 -23.40 2.86
N LYS A 214 -3.08 -22.25 2.55
CA LYS A 214 -4.40 -21.83 3.06
C LYS A 214 -4.52 -21.73 4.59
N SER A 215 -3.42 -21.81 5.33
CA SER A 215 -3.43 -21.65 6.78
C SER A 215 -3.84 -20.23 7.18
N LYS A 216 -4.39 -20.08 8.39
CA LYS A 216 -4.70 -18.78 8.99
C LYS A 216 -3.62 -18.43 10.00
N LEU A 217 -2.78 -17.46 9.66
CA LEU A 217 -1.67 -16.96 10.45
C LEU A 217 -1.87 -15.47 10.78
N ASN A 218 -3.09 -14.97 10.65
CA ASN A 218 -3.40 -13.57 10.90
C ASN A 218 -3.06 -13.20 12.34
N SER A 219 -2.36 -12.06 12.50
CA SER A 219 -1.81 -11.58 13.77
C SER A 219 -0.83 -12.52 14.49
N ALA A 220 -0.39 -13.62 13.87
CA ALA A 220 0.58 -14.53 14.47
C ALA A 220 1.99 -13.91 14.51
N ASN A 221 2.78 -14.28 15.51
CA ASN A 221 4.19 -13.88 15.59
C ASN A 221 5.09 -14.99 15.05
N LEU A 222 5.60 -14.83 13.83
CA LEU A 222 6.60 -15.68 13.19
C LEU A 222 7.97 -14.98 13.08
N SER A 223 8.29 -14.03 13.97
CA SER A 223 9.62 -13.39 13.93
C SER A 223 10.71 -14.44 14.05
N GLU A 224 11.78 -14.29 13.28
CA GLU A 224 12.92 -15.22 13.24
C GLU A 224 12.59 -16.66 12.79
N ALA A 225 11.36 -16.92 12.31
CA ALA A 225 10.97 -18.25 11.83
C ALA A 225 11.79 -18.67 10.59
N LYS A 226 12.05 -19.97 10.48
CA LYS A 226 12.78 -20.57 9.34
C LYS A 226 11.80 -21.23 8.37
N LEU A 227 11.48 -20.54 7.29
CA LEU A 227 10.52 -20.92 6.24
C LEU A 227 11.25 -21.37 4.97
N ILE A 228 11.93 -22.51 5.04
CA ILE A 228 12.74 -23.06 3.94
C ILE A 228 11.95 -24.11 3.17
N ASN A 229 11.83 -23.97 1.84
CA ASN A 229 11.02 -24.84 0.98
C ASN A 229 9.56 -24.97 1.45
N THR A 230 9.04 -23.96 2.13
CA THR A 230 7.73 -24.00 2.77
C THR A 230 6.63 -23.54 1.81
N ASN A 231 5.48 -24.21 1.80
CA ASN A 231 4.32 -23.79 1.03
C ASN A 231 3.40 -22.90 1.88
N LEU A 232 3.29 -21.61 1.55
CA LEU A 232 2.36 -20.64 2.14
C LEU A 232 1.34 -20.14 1.10
N CYS A 233 1.12 -20.89 0.01
CA CYS A 233 0.19 -20.52 -1.04
C CYS A 233 -1.22 -20.29 -0.46
N GLU A 234 -1.83 -19.15 -0.78
CA GLU A 234 -3.16 -18.74 -0.31
C GLU A 234 -3.30 -18.61 1.23
N ALA A 235 -2.20 -18.62 2.00
CA ALA A 235 -2.24 -18.40 3.44
C ALA A 235 -2.66 -16.95 3.79
N ASP A 236 -3.24 -16.78 4.98
CA ASP A 236 -3.59 -15.47 5.52
C ASP A 236 -2.55 -15.03 6.56
N LEU A 237 -1.67 -14.10 6.19
CA LEU A 237 -0.62 -13.53 7.02
C LEU A 237 -0.96 -12.09 7.43
N SER A 238 -2.22 -11.67 7.33
CA SER A 238 -2.63 -10.30 7.62
C SER A 238 -2.26 -9.93 9.06
N SER A 239 -1.56 -8.81 9.25
CA SER A 239 -1.03 -8.33 10.53
C SER A 239 -0.04 -9.27 11.24
N ALA A 240 0.43 -10.33 10.56
CA ALA A 240 1.45 -11.21 11.13
C ALA A 240 2.81 -10.51 11.23
N ASN A 241 3.62 -10.91 12.20
CA ASN A 241 5.00 -10.46 12.32
C ASN A 241 5.95 -11.54 11.80
N LEU A 242 6.64 -11.28 10.70
CA LEU A 242 7.70 -12.12 10.13
C LEU A 242 9.07 -11.42 10.21
N SER A 243 9.24 -10.43 11.09
CA SER A 243 10.51 -9.71 11.16
C SER A 243 11.69 -10.66 11.39
N GLN A 244 12.78 -10.44 10.66
CA GLN A 244 13.98 -11.28 10.68
C GLN A 244 13.76 -12.76 10.30
N ALA A 245 12.59 -13.14 9.78
CA ALA A 245 12.37 -14.51 9.30
C ALA A 245 13.23 -14.81 8.06
N LYS A 246 13.54 -16.09 7.87
CA LYS A 246 14.30 -16.61 6.71
C LYS A 246 13.35 -17.32 5.77
N LEU A 247 13.10 -16.71 4.60
CA LEU A 247 12.22 -17.26 3.56
C LEU A 247 13.07 -17.67 2.35
N ILE A 248 13.30 -18.97 2.18
CA ILE A 248 14.10 -19.52 1.08
C ILE A 248 13.27 -20.55 0.33
N ASN A 249 13.13 -20.39 -0.98
CA ASN A 249 12.30 -21.24 -1.84
C ASN A 249 10.85 -21.37 -1.31
N THR A 250 10.36 -20.33 -0.63
CA THR A 250 9.01 -20.29 -0.05
C THR A 250 7.99 -19.91 -1.12
N ASP A 251 6.86 -20.61 -1.18
CA ASP A 251 5.74 -20.20 -2.03
C ASP A 251 4.74 -19.34 -1.25
N LEU A 252 4.72 -18.03 -1.49
CA LEU A 252 3.74 -17.10 -0.92
C LEU A 252 2.65 -16.72 -1.94
N SER A 253 2.54 -17.44 -3.06
CA SER A 253 1.63 -17.03 -4.13
C SER A 253 0.19 -16.93 -3.64
N LYS A 254 -0.47 -15.83 -4.03
CA LYS A 254 -1.83 -15.47 -3.62
C LYS A 254 -2.05 -15.29 -2.10
N ALA A 255 -1.01 -15.29 -1.28
CA ALA A 255 -1.15 -15.04 0.15
C ALA A 255 -1.71 -13.63 0.41
N ARG A 256 -2.46 -13.48 1.52
CA ARG A 256 -2.89 -12.17 2.02
C ARG A 256 -1.85 -11.66 3.01
N MET A 257 -1.30 -10.49 2.76
CA MET A 257 -0.21 -9.92 3.57
C MET A 257 -0.52 -8.48 4.02
N TYR A 258 -1.80 -8.18 4.26
CA TYR A 258 -2.22 -6.84 4.69
C TYR A 258 -1.54 -6.49 6.03
N SER A 259 -0.85 -5.36 6.12
CA SER A 259 -0.17 -4.91 7.35
C SER A 259 0.85 -5.90 7.93
N THR A 260 1.37 -6.84 7.14
CA THR A 260 2.38 -7.80 7.59
C THR A 260 3.73 -7.11 7.80
N ASN A 261 4.41 -7.44 8.90
CA ASN A 261 5.77 -6.96 9.16
C ASN A 261 6.80 -7.94 8.60
N LEU A 262 7.58 -7.52 7.61
CA LEU A 262 8.67 -8.27 6.99
C LEU A 262 10.01 -7.57 7.18
N GLU A 263 10.14 -6.68 8.18
CA GLU A 263 11.38 -5.95 8.48
C GLU A 263 12.57 -6.91 8.61
N LYS A 264 13.67 -6.60 7.90
CA LYS A 264 14.92 -7.39 7.90
C LYS A 264 14.75 -8.87 7.51
N VAL A 265 13.67 -9.23 6.82
CA VAL A 265 13.53 -10.59 6.26
C VAL A 265 14.63 -10.85 5.23
N LYS A 266 15.13 -12.10 5.23
CA LYS A 266 15.96 -12.63 4.15
C LYS A 266 15.09 -13.41 3.16
N PHE A 267 14.91 -12.89 1.94
CA PHE A 267 14.26 -13.62 0.85
C PHE A 267 15.28 -14.22 -0.12
N ARG A 268 15.06 -15.47 -0.54
CA ARG A 268 15.73 -16.07 -1.71
C ARG A 268 14.76 -16.98 -2.46
N ASN A 269 14.62 -16.78 -3.76
CA ASN A 269 13.73 -17.59 -4.63
C ASN A 269 12.28 -17.70 -4.11
N VAL A 270 11.73 -16.60 -3.58
CA VAL A 270 10.37 -16.61 -3.03
C VAL A 270 9.36 -16.22 -4.09
N ASN A 271 8.27 -16.99 -4.18
CA ASN A 271 7.19 -16.71 -5.10
C ASN A 271 6.15 -15.78 -4.45
N LEU A 272 6.16 -14.50 -4.81
CA LEU A 272 5.17 -13.51 -4.36
C LEU A 272 4.08 -13.22 -5.43
N SER A 273 3.94 -14.09 -6.44
CA SER A 273 2.97 -13.85 -7.52
C SER A 273 1.53 -13.76 -6.97
N GLN A 274 0.79 -12.75 -7.44
CA GLN A 274 -0.61 -12.53 -7.07
C GLN A 274 -0.88 -12.32 -5.57
N THR A 275 0.16 -12.04 -4.78
CA THR A 275 0.02 -11.65 -3.37
C THR A 275 -0.76 -10.36 -3.21
N PHE A 276 -1.51 -10.23 -2.13
CA PHE A 276 -2.20 -9.00 -1.79
C PHE A 276 -1.33 -8.16 -0.85
N LEU A 277 -0.66 -7.15 -1.40
CA LEU A 277 0.26 -6.27 -0.69
C LEU A 277 -0.42 -4.93 -0.39
N CYS A 278 -0.57 -4.62 0.89
CA CYS A 278 -1.10 -3.33 1.35
C CYS A 278 -0.57 -3.05 2.76
N LEU A 279 0.02 -1.88 2.98
CA LEU A 279 0.63 -1.50 4.27
C LEU A 279 1.72 -2.48 4.73
N VAL A 280 2.42 -3.11 3.80
CA VAL A 280 3.45 -4.10 4.13
C VAL A 280 4.74 -3.37 4.49
N ASN A 281 5.40 -3.80 5.56
CA ASN A 281 6.68 -3.26 5.98
C ASN A 281 7.83 -4.18 5.54
N PHE A 282 8.65 -3.73 4.60
CA PHE A 282 9.86 -4.39 4.10
C PHE A 282 11.15 -3.64 4.49
N THR A 283 11.09 -2.82 5.54
CA THR A 283 12.24 -2.00 5.96
C THR A 283 13.49 -2.86 6.16
N LYS A 284 14.59 -2.48 5.50
CA LYS A 284 15.91 -3.16 5.59
C LYS A 284 15.90 -4.65 5.20
N SER A 285 14.89 -5.11 4.46
CA SER A 285 14.79 -6.50 4.03
C SER A 285 15.62 -6.76 2.77
N ASN A 286 16.10 -8.00 2.59
CA ASN A 286 16.75 -8.41 1.34
C ASN A 286 15.70 -9.01 0.40
N LEU A 287 15.41 -8.31 -0.69
CA LEU A 287 14.38 -8.58 -1.69
C LEU A 287 14.98 -8.65 -3.12
N SER A 288 16.29 -8.89 -3.23
CA SER A 288 17.00 -8.88 -4.50
C SER A 288 16.41 -9.89 -5.49
N GLY A 289 16.19 -9.45 -6.73
CA GLY A 289 15.67 -10.25 -7.84
C GLY A 289 14.20 -10.65 -7.75
N ILE A 290 13.46 -10.21 -6.73
CA ILE A 290 12.06 -10.61 -6.55
C ILE A 290 11.17 -10.07 -7.68
N ASN A 291 10.26 -10.93 -8.15
CA ASN A 291 9.24 -10.53 -9.11
C ASN A 291 7.93 -10.12 -8.42
N PHE A 292 7.71 -8.82 -8.31
CA PHE A 292 6.46 -8.23 -7.84
C PHE A 292 5.44 -7.94 -8.95
N SER A 293 5.74 -8.15 -10.24
CA SER A 293 4.91 -7.63 -11.35
C SER A 293 3.47 -8.16 -11.41
N GLN A 294 3.15 -9.20 -10.65
CA GLN A 294 1.79 -9.74 -10.52
C GLN A 294 1.17 -9.51 -9.14
N ALA A 295 1.85 -8.82 -8.23
CA ALA A 295 1.30 -8.48 -6.93
C ALA A 295 0.06 -7.59 -7.09
N LYS A 296 -0.93 -7.84 -6.25
CA LYS A 296 -2.18 -7.09 -6.19
C LYS A 296 -2.07 -6.09 -5.06
N ILE A 297 -2.09 -4.81 -5.42
CA ILE A 297 -2.09 -3.73 -4.44
C ILE A 297 -3.47 -3.08 -4.48
N PRO A 298 -4.20 -3.02 -3.35
CA PRO A 298 -5.44 -2.28 -3.26
C PRO A 298 -5.19 -0.82 -3.65
N ILE A 299 -6.05 -0.38 -4.54
CA ILE A 299 -5.80 0.74 -5.43
C ILE A 299 -5.90 2.07 -4.65
N ASP A 300 -6.51 2.08 -3.45
CA ASP A 300 -6.82 3.28 -2.64
C ASP A 300 -5.98 3.46 -1.36
N SER A 301 -5.10 2.52 -1.01
CA SER A 301 -4.53 2.47 0.35
C SER A 301 -3.08 1.98 0.42
N ASN A 302 -2.32 2.08 -0.66
CA ASN A 302 -0.92 1.68 -0.61
C ASN A 302 -0.08 2.73 0.11
N ASN A 303 0.39 2.40 1.31
CA ASN A 303 1.48 3.07 2.03
C ASN A 303 2.53 2.02 2.47
N SER A 304 2.88 1.10 1.57
CA SER A 304 3.92 0.10 1.88
C SER A 304 5.28 0.78 2.07
N ASN A 305 6.11 0.23 2.95
CA ASN A 305 7.40 0.79 3.30
C ASN A 305 8.53 -0.17 2.90
N PHE A 306 9.41 0.27 2.01
CA PHE A 306 10.60 -0.42 1.53
C PHE A 306 11.90 0.32 1.92
N SER A 307 11.84 1.22 2.90
CA SER A 307 12.99 2.04 3.30
C SER A 307 14.20 1.17 3.69
N GLY A 308 15.38 1.49 3.16
CA GLY A 308 16.61 0.75 3.38
C GLY A 308 16.63 -0.69 2.84
N ALA A 309 15.60 -1.14 2.12
CA ALA A 309 15.55 -2.49 1.58
C ALA A 309 16.54 -2.69 0.42
N ASN A 310 17.10 -3.90 0.30
CA ASN A 310 17.83 -4.30 -0.90
C ASN A 310 16.83 -4.83 -1.94
N LEU A 311 16.54 -4.03 -2.94
CA LEU A 311 15.63 -4.28 -4.07
C LEU A 311 16.38 -4.46 -5.39
N THR A 312 17.68 -4.78 -5.34
CA THR A 312 18.52 -4.96 -6.52
C THR A 312 17.86 -5.92 -7.51
N LYS A 313 17.75 -5.57 -8.79
CA LYS A 313 17.10 -6.39 -9.86
C LYS A 313 15.63 -6.76 -9.62
N ALA A 314 14.95 -6.20 -8.62
CA ALA A 314 13.54 -6.49 -8.37
C ALA A 314 12.64 -6.00 -9.52
N ASN A 315 11.56 -6.72 -9.81
CA ASN A 315 10.63 -6.38 -10.88
C ASN A 315 9.29 -5.86 -10.33
N PHE A 316 9.10 -4.54 -10.40
CA PHE A 316 7.90 -3.81 -10.01
C PHE A 316 7.04 -3.37 -11.20
N SER A 317 7.30 -3.88 -12.40
CA SER A 317 6.71 -3.32 -13.62
C SER A 317 5.18 -3.35 -13.59
N GLY A 318 4.55 -2.20 -13.87
CA GLY A 318 3.10 -2.06 -13.94
C GLY A 318 2.37 -1.99 -12.59
N LEU A 319 3.09 -1.97 -11.46
CA LEU A 319 2.47 -1.95 -10.14
C LEU A 319 1.97 -0.57 -9.70
N PHE A 320 0.97 -0.58 -8.81
CA PHE A 320 0.46 0.60 -8.12
C PHE A 320 1.27 0.92 -6.87
N LEU A 321 2.28 1.77 -6.98
CA LEU A 321 3.23 2.13 -5.91
C LEU A 321 3.05 3.57 -5.43
N ARG A 322 1.82 4.10 -5.47
CA ARG A 322 1.53 5.44 -4.93
C ARG A 322 1.88 5.49 -3.45
N ASN A 323 2.35 6.65 -2.98
CA ASN A 323 2.70 6.92 -1.58
C ASN A 323 3.63 5.86 -0.93
N THR A 324 4.40 5.12 -1.73
CA THR A 324 5.30 4.08 -1.23
C THR A 324 6.63 4.71 -0.82
N ASP A 325 7.16 4.29 0.32
CA ASP A 325 8.44 4.76 0.84
C ASP A 325 9.57 3.84 0.37
N PHE A 326 10.53 4.38 -0.38
CA PHE A 326 11.75 3.75 -0.88
C PHE A 326 13.01 4.44 -0.34
N THR A 327 12.91 5.23 0.72
CA THR A 327 14.03 6.00 1.26
C THR A 327 15.24 5.11 1.58
N ASN A 328 16.43 5.49 1.11
CA ASN A 328 17.68 4.74 1.29
C ASN A 328 17.66 3.28 0.77
N ALA A 329 16.67 2.88 -0.02
CA ALA A 329 16.61 1.54 -0.59
C ALA A 329 17.58 1.38 -1.76
N ASP A 330 18.11 0.17 -1.97
CA ASP A 330 18.92 -0.15 -3.15
C ASP A 330 18.03 -0.73 -4.26
N LEU A 331 17.65 0.08 -5.25
CA LEU A 331 16.89 -0.36 -6.44
C LEU A 331 17.79 -0.51 -7.68
N SER A 332 19.08 -0.74 -7.51
CA SER A 332 19.98 -0.90 -8.65
C SER A 332 19.50 -2.01 -9.59
N GLN A 333 19.45 -1.72 -10.88
CA GLN A 333 18.95 -2.63 -11.94
C GLN A 333 17.47 -3.07 -11.79
N ALA A 334 16.70 -2.47 -10.88
CA ALA A 334 15.28 -2.79 -10.72
C ALA A 334 14.45 -2.35 -11.93
N ASN A 335 13.30 -3.00 -12.13
CA ASN A 335 12.36 -2.68 -13.19
C ASN A 335 11.07 -2.06 -12.63
N LEU A 336 10.95 -0.74 -12.70
CA LEU A 336 9.77 0.06 -12.34
C LEU A 336 8.98 0.52 -13.57
N SER A 337 9.24 -0.07 -14.74
CA SER A 337 8.58 0.33 -15.99
C SER A 337 7.06 0.21 -15.87
N LYS A 338 6.33 1.24 -16.32
CA LYS A 338 4.86 1.34 -16.22
C LYS A 338 4.30 1.37 -14.79
N ALA A 339 5.15 1.41 -13.77
CA ALA A 339 4.68 1.51 -12.38
C ALA A 339 4.11 2.90 -12.11
N ASN A 340 3.11 2.95 -11.24
CA ASN A 340 2.53 4.19 -10.74
C ASN A 340 3.27 4.63 -9.47
N LEU A 341 4.17 5.60 -9.57
CA LEU A 341 5.05 6.08 -8.51
C LEU A 341 4.59 7.43 -7.92
N LEU A 342 3.33 7.82 -8.16
CA LEU A 342 2.82 9.14 -7.71
C LEU A 342 3.01 9.28 -6.19
N ASN A 343 3.67 10.35 -5.78
CA ASN A 343 3.98 10.66 -4.38
C ASN A 343 4.86 9.63 -3.66
N GLY A 344 5.56 8.74 -4.40
CA GLY A 344 6.55 7.85 -3.82
C GLY A 344 7.77 8.62 -3.33
N ASN A 345 8.42 8.13 -2.26
CA ASN A 345 9.61 8.76 -1.71
C ASN A 345 10.86 7.92 -1.99
N PHE A 346 11.75 8.38 -2.86
CA PHE A 346 13.02 7.72 -3.20
C PHE A 346 14.24 8.48 -2.65
N ALA A 347 14.10 9.33 -1.63
CA ALA A 347 15.24 10.09 -1.11
C ALA A 347 16.37 9.14 -0.63
N GLY A 348 17.59 9.39 -1.09
CA GLY A 348 18.76 8.54 -0.77
C GLY A 348 18.76 7.15 -1.40
N ALA A 349 17.77 6.79 -2.23
CA ALA A 349 17.72 5.48 -2.87
C ALA A 349 18.80 5.33 -3.96
N ASN A 350 19.40 4.15 -4.08
CA ASN A 350 20.26 3.82 -5.22
C ASN A 350 19.36 3.46 -6.43
N LEU A 351 19.42 4.29 -7.48
CA LEU A 351 18.63 4.13 -8.71
C LEU A 351 19.52 3.79 -9.93
N GLU A 352 20.73 3.28 -9.71
CA GLU A 352 21.65 2.94 -10.79
C GLU A 352 21.05 1.89 -11.74
N MET A 353 21.11 2.11 -13.06
CA MET A 353 20.59 1.20 -14.09
C MET A 353 19.10 0.83 -13.94
N VAL A 354 18.31 1.61 -13.19
CA VAL A 354 16.88 1.37 -13.02
C VAL A 354 16.12 1.55 -14.34
N LYS A 355 15.15 0.69 -14.61
CA LYS A 355 14.23 0.83 -15.74
C LYS A 355 12.95 1.49 -15.28
N MET A 356 12.62 2.66 -15.82
CA MET A 356 11.39 3.41 -15.46
C MET A 356 10.57 3.82 -16.69
N ASN A 357 10.71 3.13 -17.83
CA ASN A 357 9.99 3.52 -19.03
C ASN A 357 8.47 3.48 -18.80
N GLN A 358 7.81 4.60 -19.12
CA GLN A 358 6.36 4.80 -18.94
C GLN A 358 5.88 4.72 -17.48
N ALA A 359 6.78 4.79 -16.50
CA ALA A 359 6.37 4.97 -15.11
C ALA A 359 5.68 6.33 -14.95
N LEU A 360 4.80 6.45 -13.95
CA LEU A 360 4.09 7.70 -13.63
C LEU A 360 4.72 8.30 -12.38
N CYS A 361 5.06 9.59 -12.39
CA CYS A 361 5.44 10.33 -11.19
C CYS A 361 4.70 11.67 -11.12
N SER A 362 4.67 12.29 -9.95
CA SER A 362 4.04 13.60 -9.71
C SER A 362 5.07 14.58 -9.15
N GLU A 363 4.66 15.85 -8.98
CA GLU A 363 5.45 16.86 -8.27
C GLU A 363 5.82 16.43 -6.83
N ALA A 364 4.99 15.58 -6.20
CA ALA A 364 5.24 15.07 -4.86
C ALA A 364 6.09 13.78 -4.85
N THR A 365 6.44 13.21 -6.02
CA THR A 365 7.38 12.09 -6.07
C THR A 365 8.79 12.62 -5.79
N VAL A 366 9.41 12.14 -4.72
CA VAL A 366 10.75 12.56 -4.31
C VAL A 366 11.78 11.62 -4.93
N PHE A 367 12.75 12.15 -5.66
CA PHE A 367 13.89 11.40 -6.20
C PHE A 367 15.19 11.73 -5.44
N PRO A 368 16.23 10.89 -5.52
CA PRO A 368 17.56 11.23 -5.00
C PRO A 368 18.10 12.52 -5.61
N GLU A 369 18.91 13.25 -4.84
CA GLU A 369 19.57 14.46 -5.33
C GLU A 369 20.40 14.17 -6.59
N GLY A 370 20.33 15.05 -7.58
CA GLY A 370 21.04 14.88 -8.87
C GLY A 370 20.45 13.82 -9.81
N PHE A 371 19.40 13.08 -9.42
CA PHE A 371 18.81 12.06 -10.29
C PHE A 371 18.04 12.68 -11.46
N ASN A 372 18.51 12.43 -12.69
CA ASN A 372 17.88 12.94 -13.90
C ASN A 372 16.87 11.95 -14.49
N TYR A 373 15.61 12.07 -14.09
CA TYR A 373 14.52 11.22 -14.57
C TYR A 373 14.02 11.56 -15.98
N THR A 374 14.39 12.71 -16.56
CA THR A 374 13.84 13.21 -17.85
C THR A 374 14.18 12.33 -19.05
N LYS A 375 15.27 11.56 -18.98
CA LYS A 375 15.72 10.66 -20.06
C LYS A 375 15.19 9.23 -19.94
N LEU A 376 14.47 8.91 -18.87
CA LEU A 376 14.01 7.54 -18.57
C LEU A 376 12.63 7.22 -19.18
N GLY A 377 12.05 8.14 -19.94
CA GLY A 377 10.73 7.96 -20.55
C GLY A 377 9.60 7.88 -19.52
N ILE A 378 9.78 8.53 -18.37
CA ILE A 378 8.78 8.65 -17.30
C ILE A 378 7.73 9.70 -17.72
N TYR A 379 6.48 9.45 -17.35
CA TYR A 379 5.39 10.41 -17.53
C TYR A 379 5.19 11.21 -16.25
N PHE A 380 5.43 12.51 -16.35
CA PHE A 380 5.20 13.45 -15.25
C PHE A 380 3.73 13.90 -15.24
N ILE A 381 3.04 13.65 -14.15
CA ILE A 381 1.62 13.93 -13.94
C ILE A 381 1.50 15.15 -13.04
N ALA A 382 1.18 16.29 -13.63
CA ALA A 382 1.05 17.58 -12.96
C ALA A 382 0.11 18.52 -13.72
N PRO A 383 -0.33 19.64 -13.14
CA PRO A 383 -1.08 20.67 -13.85
C PRO A 383 -0.28 21.26 -15.02
N ASN A 384 -0.97 21.65 -16.09
CA ASN A 384 -0.41 22.31 -17.29
C ASN A 384 0.68 21.52 -18.04
N VAL A 385 0.91 20.26 -17.68
CA VAL A 385 1.91 19.40 -18.32
C VAL A 385 1.50 19.05 -19.75
N SER A 386 2.49 18.83 -20.63
CA SER A 386 2.24 18.24 -21.94
C SER A 386 2.38 16.71 -21.90
N LEU A 387 1.26 16.03 -22.11
CA LEU A 387 1.14 14.58 -22.28
C LEU A 387 0.58 14.26 -23.68
N ARG A 388 0.91 15.12 -24.66
CA ARG A 388 0.41 15.00 -26.02
C ARG A 388 0.88 13.70 -26.67
N GLY A 389 -0.06 12.92 -27.21
CA GLY A 389 0.24 11.67 -27.90
C GLY A 389 0.73 10.53 -26.98
N VAL A 390 0.72 10.74 -25.66
CA VAL A 390 1.21 9.75 -24.70
C VAL A 390 0.25 8.57 -24.61
N ASN A 391 0.80 7.37 -24.42
CA ASN A 391 0.01 6.19 -24.13
C ASN A 391 -0.16 6.00 -22.62
N LEU A 392 -1.37 6.30 -22.12
CA LEU A 392 -1.85 6.16 -20.75
C LEU A 392 -2.96 5.10 -20.65
N SER A 393 -3.08 4.18 -21.62
CA SER A 393 -4.13 3.16 -21.62
C SER A 393 -4.06 2.27 -20.38
N GLY A 394 -5.18 2.06 -19.71
CA GLY A 394 -5.30 1.23 -18.52
C GLY A 394 -4.59 1.77 -17.28
N THR A 395 -4.03 2.98 -17.34
CA THR A 395 -3.32 3.58 -16.20
C THR A 395 -4.28 4.02 -15.11
N ASP A 396 -3.84 3.96 -13.85
CA ASP A 396 -4.58 4.53 -12.74
C ASP A 396 -4.16 5.97 -12.49
N LEU A 397 -5.06 6.89 -12.80
CA LEU A 397 -4.91 8.33 -12.64
C LEU A 397 -5.94 8.87 -11.65
N ARG A 398 -6.49 8.04 -10.75
CA ARG A 398 -7.56 8.49 -9.85
C ARG A 398 -7.13 9.62 -8.94
N GLY A 399 -7.97 10.65 -8.83
CA GLY A 399 -7.75 11.81 -7.97
C GLY A 399 -6.53 12.65 -8.32
N VAL A 400 -5.84 12.40 -9.45
CA VAL A 400 -4.68 13.21 -9.83
C VAL A 400 -5.13 14.58 -10.34
N ASN A 401 -4.22 15.55 -10.26
CA ASN A 401 -4.44 16.88 -10.79
C ASN A 401 -3.78 17.03 -12.18
N LEU A 402 -4.60 17.03 -13.22
CA LEU A 402 -4.24 17.29 -14.62
C LEU A 402 -4.91 18.57 -15.14
N ASN A 403 -5.20 19.52 -14.25
CA ASN A 403 -5.77 20.81 -14.61
C ASN A 403 -4.92 21.50 -15.68
N GLY A 404 -5.53 21.94 -16.78
CA GLY A 404 -4.84 22.63 -17.87
C GLY A 404 -3.89 21.76 -18.70
N ALA A 405 -3.78 20.45 -18.44
CA ALA A 405 -2.83 19.59 -19.14
C ALA A 405 -3.15 19.44 -20.64
N ASP A 406 -2.11 19.36 -21.47
CA ASP A 406 -2.24 19.05 -22.89
C ASP A 406 -2.21 17.54 -23.11
N LEU A 407 -3.38 16.93 -23.24
CA LEU A 407 -3.63 15.51 -23.50
C LEU A 407 -4.07 15.27 -24.95
N ARG A 408 -3.76 16.18 -25.87
CA ARG A 408 -4.15 16.02 -27.29
C ARG A 408 -3.60 14.72 -27.84
N GLU A 409 -4.41 14.00 -28.60
CA GLU A 409 -3.98 12.75 -29.27
C GLU A 409 -3.50 11.64 -28.30
N ALA A 410 -3.66 11.81 -26.98
CA ALA A 410 -3.28 10.81 -25.98
C ALA A 410 -4.21 9.59 -26.03
N ASN A 411 -3.69 8.42 -25.69
CA ASN A 411 -4.46 7.20 -25.51
C ASN A 411 -4.74 6.97 -24.02
N LEU A 412 -5.99 7.13 -23.60
CA LEU A 412 -6.50 6.88 -22.24
C LEU A 412 -7.51 5.74 -22.22
N ASP A 413 -7.51 4.86 -23.23
CA ASP A 413 -8.43 3.73 -23.29
C ASP A 413 -8.28 2.84 -22.03
N GLY A 414 -9.38 2.56 -21.35
CA GLY A 414 -9.43 1.78 -20.11
C GLY A 414 -8.80 2.45 -18.88
N ALA A 415 -8.36 3.71 -18.98
CA ALA A 415 -7.74 4.41 -17.86
C ALA A 415 -8.74 4.62 -16.71
N ILE A 416 -8.23 4.54 -15.48
CA ILE A 416 -9.02 4.79 -14.27
C ILE A 416 -8.86 6.26 -13.89
N LEU A 417 -9.86 7.08 -14.18
CA LEU A 417 -9.83 8.55 -14.05
C LEU A 417 -10.80 9.06 -12.96
N ASN A 418 -11.27 8.21 -12.05
CA ASN A 418 -12.20 8.61 -11.00
C ASN A 418 -11.66 9.79 -10.19
N LYS A 419 -12.49 10.80 -9.90
CA LYS A 419 -12.13 12.00 -9.13
C LYS A 419 -10.96 12.84 -9.71
N THR A 420 -10.49 12.54 -10.90
CA THR A 420 -9.37 13.28 -11.54
C THR A 420 -9.79 14.71 -11.84
N ASP A 421 -8.89 15.67 -11.61
CA ASP A 421 -9.08 17.05 -12.04
C ASP A 421 -8.56 17.23 -13.47
N LEU A 422 -9.46 17.33 -14.43
CA LEU A 422 -9.19 17.59 -15.85
C LEU A 422 -9.72 18.97 -16.27
N ARG A 423 -9.99 19.88 -15.32
CA ARG A 423 -10.51 21.22 -15.66
C ARG A 423 -9.51 21.94 -16.57
N TYR A 424 -10.00 22.62 -17.61
CA TYR A 424 -9.17 23.31 -18.61
C TYR A 424 -8.20 22.43 -19.42
N ALA A 425 -8.19 21.10 -19.24
CA ALA A 425 -7.31 20.22 -19.98
C ALA A 425 -7.69 20.13 -21.47
N ASN A 426 -6.72 19.97 -22.36
CA ASN A 426 -6.95 19.76 -23.78
C ASN A 426 -6.89 18.27 -24.13
N LEU A 427 -8.05 17.63 -24.26
CA LEU A 427 -8.24 16.23 -24.65
C LEU A 427 -8.60 16.10 -26.14
N SER A 428 -8.30 17.10 -26.97
CA SER A 428 -8.71 17.05 -28.38
C SER A 428 -8.04 15.87 -29.09
N ARG A 429 -8.84 15.07 -29.81
CA ARG A 429 -8.41 13.85 -30.54
C ARG A 429 -7.84 12.72 -29.66
N SER A 430 -8.00 12.77 -28.35
CA SER A 430 -7.62 11.65 -27.48
C SER A 430 -8.62 10.50 -27.60
N THR A 431 -8.23 9.31 -27.14
CA THR A 431 -9.14 8.16 -26.99
C THR A 431 -9.32 7.86 -25.50
N LEU A 432 -10.56 7.63 -25.07
CA LEU A 432 -10.93 7.32 -23.69
C LEU A 432 -11.90 6.14 -23.65
N LYS A 433 -11.80 5.19 -24.60
CA LYS A 433 -12.74 4.07 -24.65
C LYS A 433 -12.66 3.26 -23.37
N ASP A 434 -13.79 2.88 -22.79
CA ASP A 434 -13.85 2.10 -21.54
C ASP A 434 -13.19 2.77 -20.31
N ALA A 435 -12.80 4.05 -20.40
CA ALA A 435 -12.22 4.75 -19.27
C ALA A 435 -13.26 4.95 -18.15
N ASN A 436 -12.80 5.01 -16.90
CA ASN A 436 -13.66 5.31 -15.74
C ASN A 436 -13.56 6.78 -15.35
N LEU A 437 -14.56 7.59 -15.70
CA LEU A 437 -14.59 9.03 -15.44
C LEU A 437 -15.47 9.42 -14.23
N ARG A 438 -15.84 8.47 -13.37
CA ARG A 438 -16.72 8.74 -12.21
C ARG A 438 -16.17 9.88 -11.34
N GLU A 439 -16.97 10.92 -11.12
CA GLU A 439 -16.61 12.10 -10.31
C GLU A 439 -15.39 12.90 -10.84
N ALA A 440 -14.94 12.66 -12.07
CA ALA A 440 -13.89 13.47 -12.70
C ALA A 440 -14.39 14.90 -12.97
N LYS A 441 -13.52 15.90 -12.75
CA LYS A 441 -13.83 17.32 -12.97
C LYS A 441 -13.39 17.71 -14.38
N LEU A 442 -14.34 17.98 -15.29
CA LEU A 442 -14.06 18.28 -16.71
C LEU A 442 -14.38 19.72 -17.11
N ASN A 443 -14.61 20.61 -16.14
CA ASN A 443 -15.07 21.97 -16.40
C ASN A 443 -14.08 22.71 -17.31
N ALA A 444 -14.58 23.26 -18.42
CA ALA A 444 -13.77 23.94 -19.44
C ALA A 444 -12.68 23.07 -20.13
N ALA A 445 -12.76 21.74 -20.04
CA ALA A 445 -11.90 20.86 -20.83
C ALA A 445 -12.25 20.90 -22.33
N GLU A 446 -11.24 20.82 -23.20
CA GLU A 446 -11.44 20.74 -24.65
C GLU A 446 -11.50 19.28 -25.12
N LEU A 447 -12.66 18.81 -25.58
CA LEU A 447 -12.88 17.42 -26.03
C LEU A 447 -13.05 17.27 -27.55
N THR A 448 -12.57 18.24 -28.34
CA THR A 448 -12.81 18.27 -29.78
C THR A 448 -12.28 17.01 -30.46
N LYS A 449 -13.15 16.22 -31.11
CA LYS A 449 -12.81 14.92 -31.75
C LYS A 449 -12.28 13.84 -30.79
N ALA A 450 -12.50 13.96 -29.49
CA ALA A 450 -12.22 12.88 -28.55
C ALA A 450 -13.16 11.67 -28.79
N ASP A 451 -12.67 10.47 -28.52
CA ASP A 451 -13.42 9.21 -28.61
C ASP A 451 -13.78 8.71 -27.21
N LEU A 452 -15.05 8.83 -26.82
CA LEU A 452 -15.59 8.51 -25.48
C LEU A 452 -16.46 7.25 -25.46
N ARG A 453 -16.40 6.42 -26.51
CA ARG A 453 -17.26 5.24 -26.62
C ARG A 453 -17.04 4.28 -25.46
N SER A 454 -18.12 3.74 -24.91
CA SER A 454 -18.11 2.71 -23.86
C SER A 454 -17.43 3.11 -22.54
N VAL A 455 -17.19 4.39 -22.27
CA VAL A 455 -16.82 4.89 -20.93
C VAL A 455 -17.77 4.26 -19.90
N LEU A 456 -17.24 3.41 -19.03
CA LEU A 456 -18.01 2.40 -18.28
C LEU A 456 -19.12 3.03 -17.41
N ASN A 457 -20.36 2.62 -17.68
CA ASN A 457 -21.58 2.78 -16.86
C ASN A 457 -21.85 4.18 -16.28
N TYR A 458 -22.55 5.01 -17.08
CA TYR A 458 -23.45 6.04 -16.56
C TYR A 458 -24.41 5.47 -15.50
N PRO A 459 -24.41 5.92 -14.23
CA PRO A 459 -25.68 6.04 -13.54
C PRO A 459 -26.50 7.09 -14.30
N ARG A 460 -27.80 6.84 -14.47
CA ARG A 460 -28.76 7.80 -15.01
C ARG A 460 -28.69 9.10 -14.21
N ASN A 461 -27.84 10.03 -14.61
CA ASN A 461 -27.95 11.44 -14.26
C ASN A 461 -27.16 12.33 -15.22
N LEU A 462 -27.35 12.11 -16.52
CA LEU A 462 -27.17 13.20 -17.50
C LEU A 462 -28.10 14.40 -17.23
N SER A 463 -29.02 14.28 -16.26
CA SER A 463 -29.86 15.36 -15.76
C SER A 463 -29.35 16.07 -14.50
N ASN A 464 -28.40 15.53 -13.72
CA ASN A 464 -27.96 16.19 -12.46
C ASN A 464 -26.51 15.86 -11.99
N SER A 465 -25.67 15.19 -12.78
CA SER A 465 -24.22 15.17 -12.52
C SER A 465 -23.49 15.98 -13.58
N SER A 466 -23.25 17.23 -13.22
CA SER A 466 -22.28 18.19 -13.72
C SER A 466 -21.06 17.61 -14.46
N ILE A 467 -21.24 17.19 -15.71
CA ILE A 467 -20.33 17.69 -16.73
C ILE A 467 -20.69 19.17 -16.81
N LEU A 468 -20.02 20.03 -16.03
CA LEU A 468 -20.13 21.48 -16.23
C LEU A 468 -19.40 21.79 -17.53
N ILE A 469 -20.03 21.45 -18.66
CA ILE A 469 -19.91 22.27 -19.85
C ILE A 469 -20.72 23.51 -19.49
N PRO A 470 -20.11 24.67 -19.22
CA PRO A 470 -20.86 25.86 -18.86
C PRO A 470 -21.91 26.11 -19.94
N GLU A 471 -23.17 26.35 -19.58
CA GLU A 471 -24.25 26.70 -20.53
C GLU A 471 -23.92 27.98 -21.34
N SER A 472 -22.85 28.71 -20.99
CA SER A 472 -22.30 29.83 -21.73
C SER A 472 -21.27 29.45 -22.81
N TYR A 473 -20.89 28.17 -22.96
CA TYR A 473 -19.99 27.72 -24.01
C TYR A 473 -20.78 27.28 -25.26
N ASN A 474 -20.93 28.26 -26.15
CA ASN A 474 -21.27 28.16 -27.57
C ASN A 474 -21.32 26.72 -28.12
N SER A 475 -22.53 26.23 -28.40
CA SER A 475 -22.89 24.90 -28.92
C SER A 475 -22.18 24.49 -30.23
N SER A 476 -21.32 25.34 -30.78
CA SER A 476 -20.55 25.11 -32.01
C SER A 476 -19.31 24.23 -31.81
N ARG A 477 -18.80 24.02 -30.58
CA ARG A 477 -17.58 23.20 -30.32
C ARG A 477 -17.83 21.74 -29.91
N LEU A 478 -19.05 21.36 -29.56
CA LEU A 478 -19.43 19.97 -29.25
C LEU A 478 -19.74 19.10 -30.49
N THR A 479 -19.69 19.68 -31.69
CA THR A 479 -20.13 19.09 -32.96
C THR A 479 -19.31 17.88 -33.46
N SER A 480 -18.33 17.39 -32.71
CA SER A 480 -17.42 16.33 -33.18
C SER A 480 -17.00 15.28 -32.16
N VAL A 481 -17.62 15.23 -30.97
CA VAL A 481 -17.35 14.19 -29.97
C VAL A 481 -18.02 12.89 -30.43
N LYS A 482 -17.27 11.78 -30.49
CA LYS A 482 -17.84 10.44 -30.71
C LYS A 482 -18.17 9.84 -29.35
N ILE A 483 -19.45 9.86 -28.99
CA ILE A 483 -20.00 9.24 -27.78
C ILE A 483 -20.44 7.81 -28.10
#